data_AF-A0A2R8Y3B3-F1
#
_entry.id   AF-A0A2R8Y3B3-F1
#
_cell.length_a   1.000
_cell.length_b   1.000
_cell.length_c   1.000
_cell.angle_alpha   90.00
_cell.angle_beta   90.00
_cell.angle_gamma   90.00
#
_symmetry.space_group_name_H-M   'P 1'
#
loop_
_entity.id
_entity.type
_entity.pdbx_description
1 polymer ?
#
loop_
_entity_poly.entity_id
_entity_poly.type
_entity_poly.pdbx_seq_one_letter_code
_entity_poly.pdbx_strand_id
1 'polypeptide(L)'
;MAPEVVKREPYGKPVDVWGCGVILFILLSGCLPFYGTKERLFEGIIKGKYKMNPRQWSHISESAKDLVRRMLMLDPAERITVYEALNHPWLKERDRYAYKIHLPETVEQLRKFNARRKLKGAVLAAVSSHKFNSFYGDPPEELPDFSEDPTSSGLLAAERAVSQVLDSLEEIHALTDCSEKDLDFLHSVFQDQHLHTLLDLYDKINTKSSPQIRNPPSDAVQRAKEVLEEISCYPENNDAKELKRILTQPHFMALLQTHDVVAHEVYSDEALRVTPPPTSPYLNGDSPESANGDMDMENVTRVRLVQFQKNTDEPMGITLKMNELNHCIVARIMHGGMIHRQGTLHVGDEIREINGISVANQTVEQLQKMLREMRGSITFKIVPSYRTQSSSCE
;
A
#
# COMPACT_ATOMS: atom_id res chain seq x y z
N MET A 1 -10.25 -13.57 -9.65
CA MET A 1 -10.91 -14.89 -9.66
C MET A 1 -10.94 -15.42 -11.08
N ALA A 2 -10.89 -16.75 -11.27
CA ALA A 2 -11.04 -17.38 -12.58
C ALA A 2 -12.53 -17.48 -12.99
N PRO A 3 -12.86 -17.54 -14.30
CA PRO A 3 -14.25 -17.56 -14.79
C PRO A 3 -15.10 -18.67 -14.19
N GLU A 4 -14.59 -19.90 -14.14
CA GLU A 4 -15.25 -21.06 -13.55
C GLU A 4 -15.56 -20.89 -12.05
N VAL A 5 -14.69 -20.17 -11.31
CA VAL A 5 -14.92 -19.85 -9.89
C VAL A 5 -16.03 -18.82 -9.74
N VAL A 6 -16.06 -17.80 -10.60
CA VAL A 6 -17.14 -16.77 -10.59
C VAL A 6 -18.48 -17.42 -10.95
N LYS A 7 -18.51 -18.36 -11.90
CA LYS A 7 -19.70 -19.14 -12.28
C LYS A 7 -20.11 -20.19 -11.24
N ARG A 8 -19.30 -20.40 -10.20
CA ARG A 8 -19.50 -21.46 -9.18
C ARG A 8 -19.51 -22.88 -9.77
N GLU A 9 -18.74 -23.08 -10.83
CA GLU A 9 -18.52 -24.39 -11.46
C GLU A 9 -17.40 -25.15 -10.72
N PRO A 10 -17.32 -26.49 -10.84
CA PRO A 10 -16.19 -27.26 -10.34
C PRO A 10 -14.88 -26.76 -10.95
N TYR A 11 -13.89 -26.49 -10.11
CA TYR A 11 -12.61 -25.94 -10.53
C TYR A 11 -11.43 -26.76 -9.98
N GLY A 12 -10.24 -26.53 -10.56
CA GLY A 12 -9.02 -27.22 -10.16
C GLY A 12 -7.78 -26.38 -10.48
N LYS A 13 -6.65 -27.04 -10.75
CA LYS A 13 -5.35 -26.40 -11.02
C LYS A 13 -5.37 -25.23 -12.03
N PRO A 14 -6.20 -25.22 -13.10
CA PRO A 14 -6.23 -24.10 -14.06
C PRO A 14 -6.54 -22.72 -13.46
N VAL A 15 -7.16 -22.65 -12.27
CA VAL A 15 -7.46 -21.36 -11.62
C VAL A 15 -6.20 -20.61 -11.20
N ASP A 16 -5.14 -21.33 -10.83
CA ASP A 16 -3.85 -20.74 -10.45
C ASP A 16 -3.16 -20.16 -11.68
N VAL A 17 -3.23 -20.84 -12.83
CA VAL A 17 -2.71 -20.33 -14.10
C VAL A 17 -3.41 -19.03 -14.48
N TRP A 18 -4.73 -18.97 -14.33
CA TRP A 18 -5.48 -17.73 -14.56
C TRP A 18 -4.99 -16.60 -13.66
N GLY A 19 -4.80 -16.88 -12.36
CA GLY A 19 -4.23 -15.93 -11.40
C GLY A 19 -2.85 -15.42 -11.83
N CYS A 20 -1.95 -16.33 -12.24
CA CYS A 20 -0.64 -15.98 -12.78
C CYS A 20 -0.75 -15.17 -14.09
N GLY A 21 -1.73 -15.46 -14.95
CA GLY A 21 -1.99 -14.69 -16.17
C GLY A 21 -2.41 -13.26 -15.88
N VAL A 22 -3.25 -13.05 -14.86
CA VAL A 22 -3.62 -11.70 -14.37
C VAL A 22 -2.39 -10.97 -13.82
N ILE A 23 -1.56 -11.66 -13.02
CA ILE A 23 -0.31 -11.07 -12.50
C ILE A 23 0.62 -10.68 -13.66
N LEU A 24 0.81 -11.56 -14.64
CA LEU A 24 1.64 -11.28 -15.81
C LEU A 24 1.13 -10.07 -16.61
N PHE A 25 -0.19 -9.96 -16.80
CA PHE A 25 -0.81 -8.79 -17.43
C PHE A 25 -0.46 -7.48 -16.69
N ILE A 26 -0.52 -7.49 -15.35
CA ILE A 26 -0.17 -6.34 -14.50
C ILE A 26 1.34 -6.05 -14.60
N LEU A 27 2.21 -7.07 -14.60
CA LEU A 27 3.65 -6.85 -14.69
C LEU A 27 4.07 -6.23 -16.03
N LEU A 28 3.38 -6.56 -17.12
CA LEU A 28 3.68 -6.06 -18.46
C LEU A 28 3.06 -4.69 -18.73
N SER A 29 1.89 -4.38 -18.17
CA SER A 29 1.15 -3.15 -18.51
C SER A 29 0.93 -2.18 -17.35
N GLY A 30 1.03 -2.64 -16.10
CA GLY A 30 0.66 -1.91 -14.91
C GLY A 30 -0.85 -1.76 -14.69
N CYS A 31 -1.66 -2.34 -15.58
CA CYS A 31 -3.13 -2.28 -15.55
C CYS A 31 -3.73 -3.64 -15.16
N LEU A 32 -4.97 -3.62 -14.67
CA LEU A 32 -5.75 -4.85 -14.47
C LEU A 32 -6.39 -5.27 -15.81
N PRO A 33 -6.43 -6.57 -16.15
CA PRO A 33 -7.14 -7.05 -17.34
C PRO A 33 -8.68 -6.96 -17.19
N PHE A 34 -9.17 -7.01 -15.96
CA PHE A 34 -10.59 -6.89 -15.61
C PHE A 34 -10.75 -5.92 -14.44
N TYR A 35 -11.69 -5.00 -14.54
CA TYR A 35 -11.94 -3.94 -13.55
C TYR A 35 -13.40 -3.47 -13.64
N GLY A 36 -13.82 -2.64 -12.68
CA GLY A 36 -15.19 -2.14 -12.53
C GLY A 36 -15.79 -2.61 -11.21
N THR A 37 -17.02 -2.17 -10.94
CA THR A 37 -17.81 -2.62 -9.78
C THR A 37 -17.99 -4.13 -9.78
N LYS A 38 -18.34 -4.70 -8.62
CA LYS A 38 -18.49 -6.14 -8.41
C LYS A 38 -19.21 -6.86 -9.54
N GLU A 39 -20.38 -6.37 -9.96
CA GLU A 39 -21.21 -6.98 -11.00
C GLU A 39 -20.52 -6.89 -12.38
N ARG A 40 -19.99 -5.71 -12.74
CA ARG A 40 -19.29 -5.48 -14.02
C ARG A 40 -17.99 -6.27 -14.11
N LEU A 41 -17.24 -6.34 -13.02
CA LEU A 41 -16.02 -7.12 -12.90
C LEU A 41 -16.31 -8.60 -13.14
N PHE A 42 -17.32 -9.15 -12.48
CA PHE A 42 -17.72 -10.55 -12.65
C PHE A 42 -18.22 -10.83 -14.07
N GLU A 43 -19.03 -9.93 -14.64
CA GLU A 43 -19.48 -10.04 -16.02
C GLU A 43 -18.29 -10.01 -17.00
N GLY A 44 -17.33 -9.11 -16.80
CA GLY A 44 -16.11 -9.00 -17.60
C GLY A 44 -15.25 -10.26 -17.54
N ILE A 45 -15.08 -10.83 -16.34
CA ILE A 45 -14.36 -12.10 -16.14
C ILE A 45 -15.09 -13.25 -16.84
N ILE A 46 -16.41 -13.37 -16.69
CA ILE A 46 -17.23 -14.41 -17.32
C ILE A 46 -17.18 -14.31 -18.85
N LYS A 47 -17.17 -13.09 -19.39
CA LYS A 47 -17.02 -12.85 -20.84
C LYS A 47 -15.61 -13.14 -21.34
N GLY A 48 -14.60 -13.14 -20.46
CA GLY A 48 -13.19 -13.35 -20.81
C GLY A 48 -12.61 -12.27 -21.72
N LYS A 49 -13.29 -11.11 -21.84
CA LYS A 49 -12.88 -10.03 -22.73
C LYS A 49 -12.03 -9.02 -21.96
N TYR A 50 -10.74 -9.00 -22.24
CA TYR A 50 -9.80 -7.99 -21.74
C TYR A 50 -9.16 -7.23 -22.90
N LYS A 51 -8.73 -6.00 -22.66
CA LYS A 51 -8.19 -5.10 -23.70
C LYS A 51 -6.70 -4.86 -23.48
N MET A 52 -5.89 -5.18 -24.49
CA MET A 52 -4.47 -4.83 -24.51
C MET A 52 -4.29 -3.40 -25.06
N ASN A 53 -4.44 -2.39 -24.20
CA ASN A 53 -4.38 -0.97 -24.58
C ASN A 53 -3.03 -0.63 -25.29
N PRO A 54 -3.05 -0.10 -26.55
CA PRO A 54 -1.83 0.17 -27.31
C PRO A 54 -0.83 1.10 -26.61
N ARG A 55 -1.29 1.98 -25.71
CA ARG A 55 -0.41 2.88 -24.96
C ARG A 55 0.69 2.13 -24.21
N GLN A 56 0.38 0.98 -23.63
CA GLN A 56 1.38 0.12 -22.97
C GLN A 56 1.78 -1.05 -23.87
N TRP A 57 0.79 -1.70 -24.49
CA TRP A 57 0.98 -2.97 -25.18
C TRP A 57 1.67 -2.87 -26.55
N SER A 58 1.82 -1.67 -27.12
CA SER A 58 2.63 -1.48 -28.34
C SER A 58 4.13 -1.76 -28.10
N HIS A 59 4.60 -1.59 -26.86
CA HIS A 59 5.99 -1.82 -26.45
C HIS A 59 6.27 -3.26 -25.99
N ILE A 60 5.24 -4.12 -25.94
CA ILE A 60 5.34 -5.49 -25.42
C ILE A 60 5.52 -6.48 -26.56
N SER A 61 6.44 -7.43 -26.40
CA SER A 61 6.75 -8.43 -27.42
C SER A 61 5.56 -9.36 -27.69
N GLU A 62 5.41 -9.82 -28.93
CA GLU A 62 4.34 -10.76 -29.30
C GLU A 62 4.45 -12.09 -28.54
N SER A 63 5.67 -12.53 -28.21
CA SER A 63 5.88 -13.72 -27.37
C SER A 63 5.27 -13.55 -25.97
N ALA A 64 5.42 -12.38 -25.35
CA ALA A 64 4.80 -12.11 -24.06
C ALA A 64 3.27 -12.06 -24.16
N LYS A 65 2.75 -11.41 -25.21
CA LYS A 65 1.30 -11.34 -25.48
C LYS A 65 0.68 -12.71 -25.72
N ASP A 66 1.36 -13.60 -26.44
CA ASP A 66 0.91 -14.98 -26.65
C ASP A 66 0.76 -15.73 -25.33
N LEU A 67 1.78 -15.68 -24.47
CA LEU A 67 1.73 -16.31 -23.15
C LEU A 67 0.55 -15.78 -22.32
N VAL A 68 0.34 -14.45 -22.29
CA VAL A 68 -0.80 -13.84 -21.59
C VAL A 68 -2.13 -14.36 -22.13
N ARG A 69 -2.30 -14.44 -23.45
CA ARG A 69 -3.53 -14.96 -24.08
C ARG A 69 -3.79 -16.42 -23.71
N ARG A 70 -2.75 -17.25 -23.71
CA ARG A 70 -2.84 -18.67 -23.32
C ARG A 70 -3.17 -18.88 -21.84
N MET A 71 -2.64 -18.02 -20.96
CA MET A 71 -2.93 -18.08 -19.52
C MET A 71 -4.31 -17.53 -19.16
N LEU A 72 -4.82 -16.56 -19.93
CA LEU A 72 -6.16 -15.96 -19.76
C LEU A 72 -7.20 -16.56 -20.71
N MET A 73 -7.04 -17.83 -21.10
CA MET A 73 -8.08 -18.55 -21.84
C MET A 73 -9.31 -18.80 -20.96
N LEU A 74 -10.49 -18.48 -21.52
CA LEU A 74 -11.76 -18.56 -20.82
C LEU A 74 -12.09 -20.00 -20.41
N ASP A 75 -11.96 -20.94 -21.35
CA ASP A 75 -12.14 -22.36 -21.09
C ASP A 75 -10.93 -22.91 -20.31
N PRO A 76 -11.11 -23.47 -19.09
CA PRO A 76 -10.01 -24.04 -18.32
C PRO A 76 -9.37 -25.27 -18.98
N ALA A 77 -10.06 -25.97 -19.90
CA ALA A 77 -9.51 -27.11 -20.63
C ALA A 77 -8.52 -26.68 -21.72
N GLU A 78 -8.76 -25.53 -22.36
CA GLU A 78 -7.90 -24.92 -23.38
C GLU A 78 -6.81 -24.01 -22.77
N ARG A 79 -6.91 -23.74 -21.47
CA ARG A 79 -5.95 -22.90 -20.75
C ARG A 79 -4.64 -23.65 -20.58
N ILE A 80 -3.54 -22.96 -20.90
CA ILE A 80 -2.19 -23.51 -20.79
C ILE A 80 -1.94 -24.07 -19.39
N THR A 81 -1.26 -25.22 -19.31
CA THR A 81 -0.85 -25.77 -18.02
C THR A 81 0.41 -25.08 -17.50
N VAL A 82 0.71 -25.23 -16.20
CA VAL A 82 1.95 -24.71 -15.61
C VAL A 82 3.20 -25.26 -16.32
N TYR A 83 3.19 -26.54 -16.68
CA TYR A 83 4.30 -27.19 -17.37
C TYR A 83 4.55 -26.59 -18.77
N GLU A 84 3.48 -26.36 -19.52
CA GLU A 84 3.57 -25.75 -20.85
C GLU A 84 3.98 -24.27 -20.74
N ALA A 85 3.48 -23.54 -19.74
CA ALA A 85 3.86 -22.15 -19.49
C ALA A 85 5.37 -22.04 -19.20
N LEU A 86 5.91 -22.89 -18.33
CA LEU A 86 7.36 -22.92 -18.05
C LEU A 86 8.21 -23.29 -19.28
N ASN A 87 7.63 -24.04 -20.22
CA ASN A 87 8.28 -24.36 -21.49
C ASN A 87 8.05 -23.33 -22.59
N HIS A 88 7.24 -22.29 -22.34
CA HIS A 88 6.97 -21.24 -23.31
C HIS A 88 8.26 -20.45 -23.62
N PRO A 89 8.55 -20.11 -24.90
CA PRO A 89 9.81 -19.44 -25.29
C PRO A 89 10.11 -18.16 -24.49
N TRP A 90 9.08 -17.39 -24.16
CA TRP A 90 9.23 -16.16 -23.36
C TRP A 90 9.83 -16.40 -21.96
N LEU A 91 9.51 -17.54 -21.33
CA LEU A 91 10.04 -17.91 -20.01
C LEU A 91 11.31 -18.76 -20.13
N LYS A 92 11.29 -19.82 -20.95
CA LYS A 92 12.39 -20.77 -21.10
C LYS A 92 13.62 -20.18 -21.79
N GLU A 93 13.39 -19.35 -22.80
CA GLU A 93 14.42 -18.72 -23.63
C GLU A 93 14.39 -17.20 -23.48
N ARG A 94 14.25 -16.74 -22.22
CA ARG A 94 14.07 -15.33 -21.85
C ARG A 94 15.06 -14.40 -22.56
N ASP A 95 16.33 -14.78 -22.65
CA ASP A 95 17.37 -13.90 -23.23
C ASP A 95 17.18 -13.62 -24.72
N ARG A 96 16.42 -14.45 -25.44
CA ARG A 96 16.12 -14.32 -26.88
C ARG A 96 14.76 -13.66 -27.12
N TYR A 97 13.75 -14.01 -26.34
CA TYR A 97 12.35 -13.65 -26.64
C TYR A 97 11.75 -12.57 -25.72
N ALA A 98 12.38 -12.28 -24.57
CA ALA A 98 11.97 -11.18 -23.71
C ALA A 98 12.76 -9.91 -24.05
N TYR A 99 12.03 -8.82 -24.33
CA TYR A 99 12.67 -7.54 -24.59
C TYR A 99 13.38 -7.01 -23.34
N LYS A 100 14.52 -6.35 -23.54
CA LYS A 100 15.37 -5.77 -22.48
C LYS A 100 15.24 -4.25 -22.38
N ILE A 101 14.22 -3.68 -23.03
CA ILE A 101 13.95 -2.24 -23.00
C ILE A 101 13.24 -1.87 -21.69
N HIS A 102 13.50 -0.66 -21.20
CA HIS A 102 12.72 -0.09 -20.12
C HIS A 102 11.29 0.23 -20.59
N LEU A 103 10.29 -0.03 -19.74
CA LEU A 103 8.87 0.21 -20.04
C LEU A 103 8.32 1.36 -19.17
N PRO A 104 8.55 2.63 -19.53
CA PRO A 104 8.19 3.78 -18.69
C PRO A 104 6.68 3.89 -18.48
N GLU A 105 5.86 3.64 -19.50
CA GLU A 105 4.40 3.66 -19.40
C GLU A 105 3.88 2.62 -18.40
N THR A 106 4.46 1.42 -18.39
CA THR A 106 4.14 0.35 -17.44
C THR A 106 4.50 0.74 -16.01
N VAL A 107 5.67 1.37 -15.80
CA VAL A 107 6.10 1.86 -14.48
C VAL A 107 5.14 2.91 -13.94
N GLU A 108 4.71 3.86 -14.76
CA GLU A 108 3.76 4.89 -14.35
C GLU A 108 2.38 4.30 -14.00
N GLN A 109 1.89 3.32 -14.78
CA GLN A 109 0.65 2.63 -14.44
C GLN A 109 0.78 1.79 -13.16
N LEU A 110 1.91 1.12 -12.94
CA LEU A 110 2.19 0.43 -11.68
C LEU A 110 2.24 1.38 -10.48
N ARG A 111 2.75 2.60 -10.65
CA ARG A 111 2.72 3.64 -9.59
C ARG A 111 1.28 3.95 -9.19
N LYS A 112 0.40 4.21 -10.16
CA LYS A 112 -1.03 4.45 -9.93
C LYS A 112 -1.74 3.25 -9.32
N PHE A 113 -1.47 2.05 -9.81
CA PHE A 113 -1.99 0.80 -9.26
C PHE A 113 -1.61 0.63 -7.79
N ASN A 114 -0.33 0.83 -7.45
CA ASN A 114 0.15 0.70 -6.09
C ASN A 114 -0.41 1.78 -5.16
N ALA A 115 -0.53 3.03 -5.62
CA ALA A 115 -1.14 4.10 -4.82
C ALA A 115 -2.58 3.76 -4.44
N ARG A 116 -3.38 3.29 -5.40
CA ARG A 116 -4.77 2.84 -5.16
C ARG A 116 -4.85 1.66 -4.20
N ARG A 117 -4.00 0.65 -4.39
CA ARG A 117 -3.94 -0.52 -3.49
C ARG A 117 -3.62 -0.10 -2.05
N LYS A 118 -2.68 0.83 -1.88
CA LYS A 118 -2.34 1.37 -0.55
C LYS A 118 -3.49 2.13 0.07
N LEU A 119 -4.15 3.02 -0.69
CA LEU A 119 -5.31 3.77 -0.21
C LEU A 119 -6.43 2.82 0.24
N LYS A 120 -6.81 1.86 -0.61
CA LYS A 120 -7.82 0.85 -0.27
C LYS A 120 -7.43 0.04 0.98
N GLY A 121 -6.17 -0.38 1.08
CA GLY A 121 -5.66 -1.09 2.25
C GLY A 121 -5.70 -0.24 3.53
N ALA A 122 -5.30 1.03 3.46
CA ALA A 122 -5.33 1.94 4.59
C ALA A 122 -6.76 2.23 5.06
N VAL A 123 -7.69 2.46 4.13
CA VAL A 123 -9.12 2.64 4.43
C VAL A 123 -9.68 1.40 5.12
N LEU A 124 -9.43 0.21 4.58
CA LEU A 124 -9.92 -1.05 5.17
C LEU A 124 -9.31 -1.32 6.55
N ALA A 125 -8.02 -1.01 6.75
CA ALA A 125 -7.36 -1.14 8.04
C ALA A 125 -7.95 -0.17 9.08
N ALA A 126 -8.19 1.08 8.68
CA ALA A 126 -8.77 2.10 9.57
C ALA A 126 -10.18 1.71 10.04
N VAL A 127 -11.06 1.30 9.13
CA VAL A 127 -12.43 0.89 9.52
C VAL A 127 -12.50 -0.43 10.28
N SER A 128 -11.46 -1.27 10.15
CA SER A 128 -11.35 -2.50 10.93
C SER A 128 -10.71 -2.29 12.30
N SER A 129 -10.23 -1.06 12.61
CA SER A 129 -9.61 -0.76 13.90
C SER A 129 -10.66 -0.79 15.02
N HIS A 130 -10.32 -1.44 16.14
CA HIS A 130 -11.18 -1.46 17.31
C HIS A 130 -11.41 -0.06 17.90
N LYS A 131 -10.52 0.91 17.62
CA LYS A 131 -10.71 2.32 17.99
C LYS A 131 -11.84 2.99 17.21
N PHE A 132 -12.14 2.51 16.00
CA PHE A 132 -13.30 2.94 15.23
C PHE A 132 -14.62 2.51 15.92
N ASN A 133 -14.61 1.34 16.57
CA ASN A 133 -15.78 0.78 17.27
C ASN A 133 -15.97 1.31 18.70
N SER A 134 -14.93 1.83 19.34
CA SER A 134 -14.89 1.95 20.80
C SER A 134 -15.42 3.27 21.38
N PHE A 135 -15.63 4.33 20.60
CA PHE A 135 -15.75 5.68 21.17
C PHE A 135 -17.14 6.32 21.20
N TYR A 136 -18.07 5.92 20.32
CA TYR A 136 -19.50 6.26 20.40
C TYR A 136 -20.39 5.00 20.46
N GLY A 137 -19.79 3.84 20.72
CA GLY A 137 -20.49 2.55 20.82
C GLY A 137 -21.20 2.34 22.16
N ASP A 138 -20.86 3.12 23.20
CA ASP A 138 -21.69 3.22 24.39
C ASP A 138 -22.77 4.27 24.13
N PRO A 139 -24.06 3.91 24.19
CA PRO A 139 -25.12 4.87 24.09
C PRO A 139 -24.94 5.90 25.22
N PRO A 140 -25.03 7.21 24.95
CA PRO A 140 -25.09 8.18 26.03
C PRO A 140 -26.24 7.79 26.95
N GLU A 141 -25.96 7.49 28.22
CA GLU A 141 -26.98 7.53 29.24
C GLU A 141 -27.60 8.93 29.18
N GLU A 142 -28.87 8.97 28.77
CA GLU A 142 -29.76 10.13 28.80
C GLU A 142 -29.43 11.29 27.82
N LEU A 143 -29.78 11.10 26.55
CA LEU A 143 -30.24 12.22 25.72
C LEU A 143 -31.73 12.02 25.40
N PRO A 144 -32.63 12.97 25.74
CA PRO A 144 -34.05 12.82 25.48
C PRO A 144 -34.34 12.93 23.99
N ASP A 145 -34.97 11.87 23.49
CA ASP A 145 -35.98 11.83 22.44
C ASP A 145 -35.70 12.64 21.15
N PHE A 146 -34.92 12.04 20.25
CA PHE A 146 -35.01 12.31 18.82
C PHE A 146 -35.26 10.99 18.09
N SER A 147 -36.55 10.70 17.89
CA SER A 147 -37.16 9.83 16.88
C SER A 147 -36.48 8.48 16.59
N GLU A 148 -37.17 7.43 17.02
CA GLU A 148 -36.96 6.03 16.70
C GLU A 148 -36.74 5.77 15.18
N ASP A 149 -35.53 5.36 14.82
CA ASP A 149 -35.31 4.47 13.67
C ASP A 149 -34.28 3.38 14.09
N PRO A 150 -34.71 2.15 14.41
CA PRO A 150 -33.86 1.08 14.94
C PRO A 150 -32.79 0.59 13.95
N THR A 151 -32.78 1.11 12.71
CA THR A 151 -31.80 0.80 11.67
C THR A 151 -30.53 1.65 11.76
N SER A 152 -30.51 2.64 12.66
CA SER A 152 -29.44 3.61 12.91
C SER A 152 -28.40 3.14 13.94
N SER A 153 -27.81 1.96 13.71
CA SER A 153 -26.47 1.76 14.26
C SER A 153 -25.53 2.58 13.36
N GLY A 154 -25.01 3.70 13.85
CA GLY A 154 -24.08 4.57 13.12
C GLY A 154 -22.89 3.81 12.50
N LEU A 155 -22.56 2.65 13.06
CA LEU A 155 -21.56 1.72 12.55
C LEU A 155 -21.91 1.13 11.17
N LEU A 156 -23.15 0.65 10.98
CA LEU A 156 -23.61 0.12 9.69
C LEU A 156 -23.70 1.21 8.61
N ALA A 157 -24.00 2.45 9.01
CA ALA A 157 -24.01 3.59 8.10
C ALA A 157 -22.60 3.97 7.64
N ALA A 158 -21.62 3.96 8.56
CA ALA A 158 -20.22 4.24 8.25
C ALA A 158 -19.58 3.16 7.35
N GLU A 159 -19.81 1.87 7.63
CA GLU A 159 -19.33 0.77 6.79
C GLU A 159 -19.89 0.84 5.36
N ARG A 160 -21.20 1.13 5.22
CA ARG A 160 -21.83 1.32 3.92
C ARG A 160 -21.26 2.51 3.16
N ALA A 161 -21.06 3.64 3.84
CA ALA A 161 -20.47 4.83 3.24
C ALA A 161 -19.04 4.57 2.75
N VAL A 162 -18.23 3.85 3.54
CA VAL A 162 -16.86 3.47 3.15
C VAL A 162 -16.86 2.52 1.96
N SER A 163 -17.73 1.51 1.95
CA SER A 163 -17.90 0.62 0.79
C SER A 163 -18.25 1.42 -0.46
N GLN A 164 -19.20 2.36 -0.35
CA GLN A 164 -19.63 3.20 -1.46
C GLN A 164 -18.50 4.09 -2.02
N VAL A 165 -17.64 4.63 -1.16
CA VAL A 165 -16.45 5.38 -1.59
C VAL A 165 -15.46 4.46 -2.32
N LEU A 166 -15.21 3.26 -1.79
CA LEU A 166 -14.31 2.30 -2.43
C LEU A 166 -14.85 1.83 -3.80
N ASP A 167 -16.16 1.60 -3.91
CA ASP A 167 -16.83 1.24 -5.15
C ASP A 167 -16.74 2.40 -6.17
N SER A 168 -16.94 3.64 -5.72
CA SER A 168 -16.80 4.85 -6.55
C SER A 168 -15.38 5.01 -7.11
N LEU A 169 -14.34 4.68 -6.32
CA LEU A 169 -12.95 4.68 -6.79
C LEU A 169 -12.69 3.61 -7.88
N GLU A 170 -13.39 2.47 -7.81
CA GLU A 170 -13.33 1.43 -8.84
C GLU A 170 -14.06 1.85 -10.11
N GLU A 171 -15.17 2.57 -10.00
CA GLU A 171 -15.90 3.17 -11.13
C GLU A 171 -15.08 4.22 -11.87
N ILE A 172 -14.47 5.17 -11.14
CA ILE A 172 -13.62 6.21 -11.75
C ILE A 172 -12.49 5.57 -12.59
N HIS A 173 -11.91 4.47 -12.10
CA HIS A 173 -10.91 3.75 -12.89
C HIS A 173 -11.49 3.11 -14.16
N ALA A 174 -12.68 2.51 -14.06
CA ALA A 174 -13.34 1.95 -15.23
C ALA A 174 -13.65 3.03 -16.29
N LEU A 175 -14.00 4.24 -15.84
CA LEU A 175 -14.26 5.40 -16.70
C LEU A 175 -13.02 5.89 -17.44
N THR A 176 -11.86 5.89 -16.78
CA THR A 176 -10.60 6.35 -17.41
C THR A 176 -10.11 5.50 -18.56
N ASP A 177 -10.66 4.29 -18.74
CA ASP A 177 -10.19 3.30 -19.72
C ASP A 177 -11.30 2.95 -20.76
N CYS A 178 -12.45 3.65 -20.69
CA CYS A 178 -13.54 3.60 -21.66
C CYS A 178 -13.07 3.97 -23.08
N SER A 179 -13.70 3.35 -24.08
CA SER A 179 -13.42 3.61 -25.49
C SER A 179 -14.45 4.58 -26.09
N GLU A 180 -14.17 5.18 -27.24
CA GLU A 180 -15.12 6.01 -28.01
C GLU A 180 -16.45 5.28 -28.35
N LYS A 181 -16.52 3.96 -28.19
CA LYS A 181 -17.75 3.18 -28.39
C LYS A 181 -18.68 3.18 -27.17
N ASP A 182 -18.24 3.75 -26.05
CA ASP A 182 -18.97 3.84 -24.79
C ASP A 182 -19.53 5.26 -24.55
N LEU A 183 -19.67 6.07 -25.60
CA LEU A 183 -20.06 7.49 -25.53
C LEU A 183 -21.41 7.73 -24.84
N ASP A 184 -22.39 6.86 -25.05
CA ASP A 184 -23.71 6.98 -24.39
C ASP A 184 -23.59 6.74 -22.89
N PHE A 185 -22.72 5.82 -22.48
CA PHE A 185 -22.41 5.56 -21.09
C PHE A 185 -21.60 6.71 -20.47
N LEU A 186 -20.58 7.21 -21.17
CA LEU A 186 -19.81 8.38 -20.74
C LEU A 186 -20.70 9.62 -20.61
N HIS A 187 -21.67 9.83 -21.49
CA HIS A 187 -22.65 10.91 -21.36
C HIS A 187 -23.54 10.76 -20.11
N SER A 188 -24.02 9.55 -19.82
CA SER A 188 -24.78 9.29 -18.58
C SER A 188 -23.95 9.56 -17.33
N VAL A 189 -22.65 9.25 -17.38
CA VAL A 189 -21.72 9.45 -16.27
C VAL A 189 -21.34 10.93 -16.11
N PHE A 190 -21.10 11.64 -17.21
CA PHE A 190 -20.86 13.09 -17.22
C PHE A 190 -22.12 13.91 -16.89
N GLN A 191 -23.29 13.28 -16.77
CA GLN A 191 -24.50 13.93 -16.25
C GLN A 191 -24.74 13.60 -14.78
N ASP A 192 -23.92 12.73 -14.17
CA ASP A 192 -24.06 12.36 -12.77
C ASP A 192 -23.50 13.46 -11.85
N GLN A 193 -24.43 14.19 -11.23
CA GLN A 193 -24.13 15.28 -10.31
C GLN A 193 -23.40 14.82 -9.04
N HIS A 194 -23.63 13.58 -8.61
CA HIS A 194 -22.97 13.00 -7.43
C HIS A 194 -21.52 12.67 -7.75
N LEU A 195 -21.26 12.07 -8.92
CA LEU A 195 -19.91 11.80 -9.37
C LEU A 195 -19.11 13.09 -9.58
N HIS A 196 -19.71 14.13 -10.17
CA HIS A 196 -19.06 15.44 -10.28
C HIS A 196 -18.68 16.02 -8.92
N THR A 197 -19.57 15.91 -7.93
CA THR A 197 -19.28 16.38 -6.57
C THR A 197 -18.12 15.59 -5.93
N LEU A 198 -18.06 14.27 -6.16
CA LEU A 198 -16.97 13.41 -5.70
C LEU A 198 -15.65 13.71 -6.42
N LEU A 199 -15.69 13.96 -7.73
CA LEU A 199 -14.52 14.31 -8.52
C LEU A 199 -13.97 15.69 -8.14
N ASP A 200 -14.85 16.68 -7.92
CA ASP A 200 -14.46 18.00 -7.41
C ASP A 200 -13.86 17.91 -6.01
N LEU A 201 -14.41 17.05 -5.15
CA LEU A 201 -13.86 16.78 -3.82
C LEU A 201 -12.47 16.13 -3.93
N TYR A 202 -12.35 15.11 -4.79
CA TYR A 202 -11.08 14.42 -5.06
C TYR A 202 -10.03 15.40 -5.60
N ASP A 203 -10.38 16.27 -6.54
CA ASP A 203 -9.47 17.25 -7.10
C ASP A 203 -9.07 18.29 -6.05
N LYS A 204 -10.02 18.79 -5.24
CA LYS A 204 -9.72 19.69 -4.12
C LYS A 204 -8.80 19.06 -3.07
N ILE A 205 -8.93 17.76 -2.80
CA ILE A 205 -8.07 17.04 -1.86
C ILE A 205 -6.67 16.85 -2.46
N ASN A 206 -6.55 16.50 -3.74
CA ASN A 206 -5.26 16.22 -4.38
C ASN A 206 -4.48 17.48 -4.78
N THR A 207 -5.18 18.57 -5.13
CA THR A 207 -4.55 19.86 -5.50
C THR A 207 -4.13 20.66 -4.28
N LYS A 208 -4.79 20.47 -3.13
CA LYS A 208 -4.34 21.00 -1.84
C LYS A 208 -3.34 20.05 -1.21
N SER A 209 -2.09 20.11 -1.68
CA SER A 209 -0.97 19.54 -0.95
C SER A 209 -0.81 20.28 0.38
N SER A 210 -1.33 19.72 1.47
CA SER A 210 -1.01 20.20 2.80
C SER A 210 0.49 19.97 3.04
N PRO A 211 1.24 20.99 3.50
CA PRO A 211 2.59 20.76 3.96
C PRO A 211 2.55 19.83 5.19
N GLN A 212 3.55 18.96 5.28
CA GLN A 212 3.95 18.14 6.43
C GLN A 212 2.90 17.97 7.53
N ILE A 213 2.08 16.92 7.44
CA ILE A 213 1.32 16.43 8.60
C ILE A 213 2.35 15.80 9.55
N ARG A 214 2.78 16.57 10.55
CA ARG A 214 3.55 16.07 11.69
C ARG A 214 2.60 15.26 12.55
N ASN A 215 2.99 14.06 12.97
CA ASN A 215 2.21 13.08 13.74
C ASN A 215 1.08 13.72 14.58
N PRO A 216 -0.15 13.80 14.05
CA PRO A 216 -1.22 14.49 14.75
C PRO A 216 -1.56 13.71 16.03
N PRO A 217 -1.95 14.39 17.11
CA PRO A 217 -2.35 13.72 18.33
C PRO A 217 -3.65 12.92 18.07
N SER A 218 -3.80 11.77 18.73
CA SER A 218 -4.96 10.88 18.56
C SER A 218 -6.02 11.08 19.66
N ASP A 219 -6.24 12.34 20.04
CA ASP A 219 -7.07 12.76 21.18
C ASP A 219 -8.21 13.73 20.77
N ALA A 220 -8.54 13.87 19.49
CA ALA A 220 -9.53 14.83 19.01
C ALA A 220 -10.93 14.55 19.56
N VAL A 221 -11.32 13.29 19.72
CA VAL A 221 -12.58 12.90 20.36
C VAL A 221 -12.59 13.28 21.85
N GLN A 222 -11.47 13.06 22.55
CA GLN A 222 -11.34 13.42 23.96
C GLN A 222 -11.43 14.93 24.16
N ARG A 223 -10.73 15.70 23.33
CA ARG A 223 -10.81 17.18 23.32
C ARG A 223 -12.22 17.69 23.04
N ALA A 224 -12.94 17.05 22.12
CA ALA A 224 -14.33 17.43 21.86
C ALA A 224 -15.23 17.21 23.08
N LYS A 225 -14.99 16.17 23.89
CA LYS A 225 -15.71 15.97 25.16
C LYS A 225 -15.38 17.06 26.17
N GLU A 226 -14.11 17.38 26.36
CA GLU A 226 -13.67 18.45 27.27
C GLU A 226 -14.29 19.80 26.87
N VAL A 227 -14.38 20.08 25.57
CA VAL A 227 -15.07 21.28 25.05
C VAL A 227 -16.57 21.22 25.36
N LEU A 228 -17.23 20.08 25.13
CA LEU A 228 -18.66 19.91 25.43
C LEU A 228 -18.97 20.09 26.94
N GLU A 229 -18.09 19.63 27.81
CA GLU A 229 -18.16 19.81 29.26
C GLU A 229 -17.99 21.29 29.63
N GLU A 230 -16.96 21.96 29.11
CA GLU A 230 -16.68 23.38 29.40
C GLU A 230 -17.81 24.30 28.93
N ILE A 231 -18.33 24.11 27.71
CA ILE A 231 -19.40 24.95 27.17
C ILE A 231 -20.75 24.70 27.84
N SER A 232 -20.92 23.57 28.54
CA SER A 232 -22.14 23.28 29.29
C SER A 232 -22.36 24.28 30.45
N CYS A 233 -21.28 24.91 30.94
CA CYS A 233 -21.31 25.97 31.94
C CYS A 233 -21.87 27.30 31.41
N TYR A 234 -22.08 27.45 30.09
CA TYR A 234 -22.52 28.69 29.44
C TYR A 234 -23.82 28.51 28.63
N PRO A 235 -24.94 28.11 29.28
CA PRO A 235 -26.19 27.75 28.59
C PRO A 235 -26.90 28.92 27.89
N GLU A 236 -26.54 30.17 28.20
CA GLU A 236 -27.12 31.37 27.60
C GLU A 236 -26.33 31.85 26.36
N ASN A 237 -25.13 31.33 26.12
CA ASN A 237 -24.30 31.76 25.00
C ASN A 237 -24.74 31.05 23.69
N ASN A 238 -25.07 31.83 22.66
CA ASN A 238 -25.52 31.31 21.37
C ASN A 238 -24.40 30.56 20.61
N ASP A 239 -23.15 31.02 20.71
CA ASP A 239 -22.00 30.38 20.06
C ASP A 239 -21.71 29.02 20.72
N ALA A 240 -21.89 28.93 22.05
CA ALA A 240 -21.77 27.67 22.78
C ALA A 240 -22.83 26.64 22.36
N LYS A 241 -24.08 27.09 22.14
CA LYS A 241 -25.16 26.24 21.61
C LYS A 241 -24.86 25.76 20.19
N GLU A 242 -24.36 26.65 19.34
CA GLU A 242 -23.99 26.31 17.97
C GLU A 242 -22.83 25.30 17.93
N LEU A 243 -21.77 25.55 18.70
CA LEU A 243 -20.63 24.64 18.79
C LEU A 243 -21.03 23.26 19.34
N LYS A 244 -21.88 23.23 20.39
CA LYS A 244 -22.47 21.98 20.89
C LYS A 244 -23.21 21.23 19.79
N ARG A 245 -24.03 21.92 19.00
CA ARG A 245 -24.77 21.33 17.88
C ARG A 245 -23.83 20.77 16.81
N ILE A 246 -22.74 21.46 16.47
CA ILE A 246 -21.78 20.99 15.47
C ILE A 246 -21.03 19.75 15.97
N LEU A 247 -20.50 19.79 17.19
CA LEU A 247 -19.72 18.67 17.76
C LEU A 247 -20.55 17.40 17.99
N THR A 248 -21.87 17.54 18.14
CA THR A 248 -22.82 16.42 18.32
C THR A 248 -23.47 15.96 17.02
N GLN A 249 -23.15 16.56 15.87
CA GLN A 249 -23.63 16.07 14.59
C GLN A 249 -22.95 14.74 14.23
N PRO A 250 -23.70 13.72 13.75
CA PRO A 250 -23.15 12.39 13.48
C PRO A 250 -21.94 12.37 12.54
N HIS A 251 -21.92 13.24 11.52
CA HIS A 251 -20.83 13.32 10.56
C HIS A 251 -19.57 14.00 11.13
N PHE A 252 -19.73 14.96 12.04
CA PHE A 252 -18.60 15.62 12.71
C PHE A 252 -17.98 14.70 13.76
N MET A 253 -18.82 13.97 14.48
CA MET A 253 -18.42 12.88 15.39
C MET A 253 -17.60 11.81 14.64
N ALA A 254 -18.09 11.35 13.50
CA ALA A 254 -17.38 10.38 12.65
C ALA A 254 -16.06 10.93 12.11
N LEU A 255 -16.00 12.24 11.77
CA LEU A 255 -14.76 12.91 11.34
C LEU A 255 -13.70 12.89 12.45
N LEU A 256 -14.06 13.24 13.68
CA LEU A 256 -13.13 13.24 14.82
C LEU A 256 -12.66 11.83 15.17
N GLN A 257 -13.54 10.83 15.13
CA GLN A 257 -13.15 9.44 15.31
C GLN A 257 -12.20 8.96 14.22
N THR A 258 -12.52 9.27 12.96
CA THR A 258 -11.67 8.94 11.81
C THR A 258 -10.30 9.60 11.95
N HIS A 259 -10.25 10.84 12.43
CA HIS A 259 -9.00 11.53 12.71
C HIS A 259 -8.15 10.75 13.72
N ASP A 260 -8.69 10.39 14.88
CA ASP A 260 -7.93 9.70 15.93
C ASP A 260 -7.46 8.30 15.49
N VAL A 261 -8.30 7.59 14.74
CA VAL A 261 -7.94 6.30 14.15
C VAL A 261 -6.82 6.47 13.13
N VAL A 262 -6.91 7.44 12.22
CA VAL A 262 -5.85 7.68 11.21
C VAL A 262 -4.57 8.17 11.86
N ALA A 263 -4.65 9.09 12.82
CA ALA A 263 -3.53 9.58 13.60
C ALA A 263 -2.79 8.42 14.31
N HIS A 264 -3.54 7.48 14.89
CA HIS A 264 -2.96 6.34 15.59
C HIS A 264 -2.48 5.21 14.65
N GLU A 265 -3.32 4.75 13.72
CA GLU A 265 -3.04 3.56 12.90
C GLU A 265 -2.11 3.84 11.71
N VAL A 266 -2.10 5.10 11.21
CA VAL A 266 -1.36 5.47 10.00
C VAL A 266 -0.13 6.33 10.31
N TYR A 267 -0.25 7.25 11.27
CA TYR A 267 0.78 8.26 11.55
C TYR A 267 1.49 8.09 12.91
N SER A 268 1.11 7.13 13.76
CA SER A 268 1.82 6.91 15.03
C SER A 268 3.11 6.11 14.83
N ASP A 269 3.97 6.15 15.84
CA ASP A 269 5.21 5.38 15.88
C ASP A 269 4.96 3.86 15.98
N GLU A 270 3.79 3.44 16.48
CA GLU A 270 3.38 2.04 16.66
C GLU A 270 2.63 1.46 15.45
N ALA A 271 2.26 2.29 14.48
CA ALA A 271 1.56 1.86 13.26
C ALA A 271 2.29 0.68 12.60
N LEU A 272 1.56 -0.40 12.27
CA LEU A 272 2.04 -1.49 11.43
C LEU A 272 2.31 -0.92 10.02
N ARG A 273 3.50 -0.35 9.81
CA ARG A 273 3.89 0.41 8.61
C ARG A 273 3.81 -0.46 7.34
N VAL A 274 2.66 -0.50 6.65
CA VAL A 274 2.52 -1.19 5.36
C VAL A 274 3.06 -0.33 4.19
N THR A 275 3.28 0.98 4.36
CA THR A 275 4.18 1.78 3.49
C THR A 275 4.53 3.18 4.05
N PRO A 276 5.70 3.75 3.69
CA PRO A 276 6.15 5.08 4.13
C PRO A 276 5.37 6.23 3.44
N PRO A 277 5.39 7.45 4.01
CA PRO A 277 4.83 8.64 3.37
C PRO A 277 5.53 8.92 2.02
N PRO A 278 4.88 9.64 1.09
CA PRO A 278 5.45 9.96 -0.21
C PRO A 278 6.79 10.68 -0.02
N THR A 279 7.87 10.08 -0.54
CA THR A 279 9.10 10.82 -0.80
C THR A 279 8.75 11.96 -1.73
N SER A 280 9.14 13.17 -1.36
CA SER A 280 9.03 14.38 -2.18
C SER A 280 9.39 14.11 -3.65
N PRO A 281 8.67 14.70 -4.63
CA PRO A 281 9.18 14.74 -5.98
C PRO A 281 10.41 15.65 -5.98
N TYR A 282 11.51 15.13 -6.52
CA TYR A 282 12.71 15.87 -6.87
C TYR A 282 12.35 17.21 -7.51
N LEU A 283 12.68 18.32 -6.85
CA LEU A 283 12.78 19.64 -7.49
C LEU A 283 14.26 19.91 -7.74
N ASN A 284 14.67 19.74 -8.99
CA ASN A 284 15.81 20.46 -9.53
C ASN A 284 15.36 21.93 -9.68
N GLY A 285 16.01 22.84 -8.97
CA GLY A 285 15.82 24.27 -9.11
C GLY A 285 16.60 25.02 -8.04
N ASP A 286 17.70 25.65 -8.44
CA ASP A 286 18.55 26.52 -7.63
C ASP A 286 17.76 27.63 -6.93
N SER A 287 17.97 27.81 -5.63
CA SER A 287 17.99 29.13 -4.96
C SER A 287 18.43 29.02 -3.49
N PRO A 288 18.94 30.12 -2.91
CA PRO A 288 20.20 30.12 -2.18
C PRO A 288 20.04 30.07 -0.66
N GLU A 289 21.16 29.71 -0.01
CA GLU A 289 21.53 29.98 1.39
C GLU A 289 20.37 30.22 2.37
N SER A 290 19.98 29.18 3.10
CA SER A 290 19.36 29.33 4.41
C SER A 290 20.19 28.58 5.42
N ALA A 291 20.81 29.37 6.29
CA ALA A 291 21.69 28.99 7.36
C ALA A 291 20.99 28.13 8.42
N ASN A 292 21.76 27.18 8.98
CA ASN A 292 21.66 26.65 10.33
C ASN A 292 20.25 26.52 10.93
N GLY A 293 19.65 25.36 10.71
CA GLY A 293 18.62 24.80 11.56
C GLY A 293 18.74 23.28 11.51
N ASP A 294 19.47 22.71 12.47
CA ASP A 294 19.39 21.30 12.81
C ASP A 294 17.91 20.93 13.00
N MET A 295 17.31 20.30 11.99
CA MET A 295 16.08 19.55 12.16
C MET A 295 16.44 18.09 12.02
N ASP A 296 16.46 17.40 13.16
CA ASP A 296 16.58 15.96 13.31
C ASP A 296 15.69 15.23 12.30
N MET A 297 16.33 14.71 11.26
CA MET A 297 15.72 13.96 10.16
C MET A 297 15.93 12.46 10.37
N GLU A 298 15.66 11.96 11.57
CA GLU A 298 15.82 10.54 11.90
C GLU A 298 14.49 9.86 12.23
N ASN A 299 14.28 8.71 11.58
CA ASN A 299 13.40 7.59 11.97
C ASN A 299 12.10 7.34 11.18
N VAL A 300 12.16 7.45 9.85
CA VAL A 300 11.48 6.45 9.00
C VAL A 300 12.47 5.29 8.75
N THR A 301 12.54 4.35 9.69
CA THR A 301 13.34 3.13 9.58
C THR A 301 12.78 2.22 8.49
N ARG A 302 13.25 2.40 7.25
CA ARG A 302 12.95 1.50 6.14
C ARG A 302 13.53 0.12 6.43
N VAL A 303 12.70 -0.91 6.48
CA VAL A 303 13.18 -2.29 6.71
C VAL A 303 13.34 -3.02 5.38
N ARG A 304 14.50 -3.65 5.15
CA ARG A 304 14.80 -4.50 4.00
C ARG A 304 15.03 -5.94 4.46
N LEU A 305 14.47 -6.89 3.74
CA LEU A 305 14.79 -8.32 3.90
C LEU A 305 15.92 -8.69 2.95
N VAL A 306 16.98 -9.28 3.48
CA VAL A 306 18.17 -9.69 2.74
C VAL A 306 18.34 -11.19 2.90
N GLN A 307 18.43 -11.93 1.80
CA GLN A 307 18.59 -13.38 1.82
C GLN A 307 19.86 -13.77 1.05
N PHE A 308 20.66 -14.65 1.63
CA PHE A 308 21.84 -15.21 1.00
C PHE A 308 22.02 -16.68 1.40
N GLN A 309 22.73 -17.43 0.56
CA GLN A 309 23.04 -18.83 0.82
C GLN A 309 24.47 -18.97 1.34
N LYS A 310 24.61 -19.56 2.53
CA LYS A 310 25.88 -19.93 3.15
C LYS A 310 26.10 -21.44 3.01
N ASN A 311 26.66 -21.84 1.88
CA ASN A 311 26.89 -23.24 1.52
C ASN A 311 28.31 -23.72 1.88
N THR A 312 29.17 -22.83 2.38
CA THR A 312 30.57 -23.11 2.73
C THR A 312 30.85 -22.76 4.19
N ASP A 313 31.94 -23.31 4.74
CA ASP A 313 32.47 -22.94 6.06
C ASP A 313 33.23 -21.60 6.04
N GLU A 314 33.25 -20.92 4.89
CA GLU A 314 33.82 -19.59 4.74
C GLU A 314 33.11 -18.60 5.70
N PRO A 315 33.88 -17.78 6.44
CA PRO A 315 33.29 -16.74 7.26
C PRO A 315 32.55 -15.73 6.37
N MET A 316 31.44 -15.20 6.87
CA MET A 316 30.63 -14.23 6.11
C MET A 316 31.37 -12.92 5.79
N GLY A 317 32.45 -12.63 6.51
CA GLY A 317 33.27 -11.44 6.31
C GLY A 317 32.63 -10.17 6.85
N ILE A 318 31.81 -10.26 7.89
CA ILE A 318 31.19 -9.10 8.55
C ILE A 318 31.59 -9.02 10.03
N THR A 319 31.70 -7.81 10.55
CA THR A 319 31.85 -7.54 11.99
C THR A 319 30.60 -6.80 12.47
N LEU A 320 30.04 -7.22 13.60
CA LEU A 320 28.89 -6.57 14.24
C LEU A 320 29.35 -5.76 15.46
N LYS A 321 28.67 -4.65 15.75
CA LYS A 321 28.81 -3.89 17.00
C LYS A 321 27.43 -3.47 17.51
N MET A 322 27.28 -3.28 18.82
CA MET A 322 26.12 -2.58 19.36
C MET A 322 26.37 -1.08 19.35
N ASN A 323 25.35 -0.29 19.01
CA ASN A 323 25.39 1.16 19.19
C ASN A 323 24.98 1.56 20.62
N GLU A 324 24.98 2.86 20.91
CA GLU A 324 24.61 3.42 22.22
C GLU A 324 23.13 3.16 22.60
N LEU A 325 22.30 2.81 21.61
CA LEU A 325 20.89 2.45 21.75
C LEU A 325 20.66 0.93 21.80
N ASN A 326 21.71 0.12 21.99
CA ASN A 326 21.67 -1.36 21.98
C ASN A 326 21.16 -1.99 20.67
N HIS A 327 21.23 -1.28 19.55
CA HIS A 327 20.95 -1.84 18.23
C HIS A 327 22.20 -2.48 17.62
N CYS A 328 22.02 -3.64 17.00
CA CYS A 328 23.08 -4.36 16.32
C CYS A 328 23.33 -3.76 14.93
N ILE A 329 24.54 -3.29 14.66
CA ILE A 329 24.91 -2.67 13.37
C ILE A 329 26.13 -3.34 12.75
N VAL A 330 26.17 -3.36 11.41
CA VAL A 330 27.32 -3.85 10.64
C VAL A 330 28.46 -2.85 10.75
N ALA A 331 29.49 -3.19 11.52
CA ALA A 331 30.65 -2.34 11.76
C ALA A 331 31.63 -2.32 10.58
N ARG A 332 31.89 -3.48 9.97
CA ARG A 332 32.83 -3.65 8.85
C ARG A 332 32.41 -4.81 7.97
N ILE A 333 32.76 -4.71 6.68
CA ILE A 333 32.67 -5.79 5.71
C ILE A 333 34.07 -5.99 5.13
N MET A 334 34.60 -7.21 5.24
CA MET A 334 35.93 -7.59 4.76
C MET A 334 35.92 -7.70 3.24
N HIS A 335 36.83 -6.97 2.58
CA HIS A 335 36.98 -7.02 1.13
C HIS A 335 37.28 -8.44 0.66
N GLY A 336 36.56 -8.91 -0.36
CA GLY A 336 36.66 -10.28 -0.88
C GLY A 336 35.89 -11.36 -0.10
N GLY A 337 35.34 -11.05 1.08
CA GLY A 337 34.48 -11.98 1.85
C GLY A 337 33.12 -12.24 1.18
N MET A 338 32.39 -13.26 1.67
CA MET A 338 31.09 -13.67 1.11
C MET A 338 30.10 -12.52 0.94
N ILE A 339 29.89 -11.69 1.97
CA ILE A 339 28.94 -10.57 1.92
C ILE A 339 29.44 -9.45 0.98
N HIS A 340 30.75 -9.21 0.91
CA HIS A 340 31.33 -8.24 -0.03
C HIS A 340 31.11 -8.66 -1.49
N ARG A 341 31.33 -9.94 -1.81
CA ARG A 341 31.13 -10.48 -3.18
C ARG A 341 29.66 -10.44 -3.62
N GLN A 342 28.74 -10.60 -2.69
CA GLN A 342 27.30 -10.59 -2.98
C GLN A 342 26.67 -9.19 -2.94
N GLY A 343 27.32 -8.20 -2.30
CA GLY A 343 26.80 -6.82 -2.20
C GLY A 343 25.44 -6.73 -1.48
N THR A 344 25.17 -7.67 -0.56
CA THR A 344 23.86 -7.84 0.06
C THR A 344 23.63 -6.97 1.30
N LEU A 345 24.71 -6.61 2.00
CA LEU A 345 24.72 -5.73 3.17
C LEU A 345 25.76 -4.63 2.99
N HIS A 346 25.56 -3.51 3.67
CA HIS A 346 26.49 -2.39 3.71
C HIS A 346 26.95 -2.09 5.14
N VAL A 347 28.10 -1.42 5.25
CA VAL A 347 28.57 -0.91 6.54
C VAL A 347 27.59 0.12 7.06
N GLY A 348 27.19 -0.02 8.32
CA GLY A 348 26.20 0.81 9.00
C GLY A 348 24.80 0.21 9.03
N ASP A 349 24.49 -0.81 8.21
CA ASP A 349 23.16 -1.43 8.22
C ASP A 349 22.84 -1.98 9.62
N GLU A 350 21.64 -1.66 10.13
CA GLU A 350 21.16 -2.14 11.42
C GLU A 350 20.41 -3.45 11.25
N ILE A 351 20.81 -4.49 11.97
CA ILE A 351 20.15 -5.80 11.93
C ILE A 351 19.09 -5.84 13.02
N ARG A 352 17.87 -6.23 12.64
CA ARG A 352 16.69 -6.37 13.53
C ARG A 352 16.30 -7.82 13.78
N GLU A 353 16.45 -8.68 12.78
CA GLU A 353 16.20 -10.13 12.93
C GLU A 353 17.16 -10.94 12.06
N ILE A 354 17.46 -12.16 12.50
CA ILE A 354 18.23 -13.18 11.80
C ILE A 354 17.41 -14.46 11.78
N ASN A 355 17.01 -14.94 10.58
CA ASN A 355 16.13 -16.10 10.38
C ASN A 355 14.84 -16.06 11.22
N GLY A 356 14.26 -14.86 11.39
CA GLY A 356 13.04 -14.64 12.19
C GLY A 356 13.28 -14.56 13.69
N ILE A 357 14.52 -14.70 14.16
CA ILE A 357 14.90 -14.49 15.57
C ILE A 357 15.31 -13.04 15.75
N SER A 358 14.70 -12.35 16.71
CA SER A 358 15.07 -10.97 17.06
C SER A 358 16.49 -10.91 17.61
N VAL A 359 17.26 -9.93 17.16
CA VAL A 359 18.60 -9.60 17.69
C VAL A 359 18.51 -8.77 18.97
N ALA A 360 17.33 -8.28 19.36
CA ALA A 360 17.14 -7.57 20.61
C ALA A 360 17.51 -8.47 21.80
N ASN A 361 18.21 -7.91 22.77
CA ASN A 361 18.65 -8.60 24.01
C ASN A 361 19.68 -9.73 23.82
N GLN A 362 20.35 -9.84 22.66
CA GLN A 362 21.47 -10.77 22.46
C GLN A 362 22.81 -10.05 22.50
N THR A 363 23.87 -10.69 23.01
CA THR A 363 25.21 -10.10 22.96
C THR A 363 25.86 -10.28 21.59
N VAL A 364 26.83 -9.43 21.25
CA VAL A 364 27.56 -9.53 19.96
C VAL A 364 28.24 -10.89 19.81
N GLU A 365 28.76 -11.46 20.90
CA GLU A 365 29.41 -12.77 20.91
C GLU A 365 28.43 -13.90 20.59
N GLN A 366 27.21 -13.84 21.16
CA GLN A 366 26.14 -14.81 20.88
C GLN A 366 25.72 -14.76 19.40
N LEU A 367 25.58 -13.55 18.86
CA LEU A 367 25.25 -13.34 17.45
C LEU A 367 26.34 -13.81 16.50
N GLN A 368 27.61 -13.52 16.83
CA GLN A 368 28.75 -14.02 16.05
C GLN A 368 28.84 -15.55 16.09
N LYS A 369 28.53 -16.18 17.24
CA LYS A 369 28.47 -17.65 17.35
C LYS A 369 27.33 -18.21 16.49
N MET A 370 26.13 -17.64 16.59
CA MET A 370 24.97 -18.03 15.78
C MET A 370 25.26 -17.93 14.27
N LEU A 371 25.84 -16.82 13.81
CA LEU A 371 26.22 -16.61 12.41
C LEU A 371 27.30 -17.60 11.93
N ARG A 372 28.20 -18.03 12.81
CA ARG A 372 29.24 -19.01 12.48
C ARG A 372 28.66 -20.40 12.28
N GLU A 373 27.70 -20.81 13.12
CA GLU A 373 27.09 -22.15 13.12
C GLU A 373 26.04 -22.33 12.02
N MET A 374 25.34 -21.27 11.62
CA MET A 374 24.32 -21.37 10.57
C MET A 374 24.89 -21.77 9.19
N ARG A 375 24.14 -22.60 8.47
CA ARG A 375 24.39 -23.07 7.09
C ARG A 375 23.08 -23.03 6.29
N GLY A 376 23.18 -22.97 4.96
CA GLY A 376 22.03 -22.93 4.06
C GLY A 376 21.50 -21.51 3.84
N SER A 377 20.19 -21.37 3.66
CA SER A 377 19.55 -20.08 3.44
C SER A 377 19.50 -19.27 4.73
N ILE A 378 20.13 -18.11 4.74
CA ILE A 378 20.13 -17.16 5.85
C ILE A 378 19.41 -15.89 5.41
N THR A 379 18.51 -15.41 6.25
CA THR A 379 17.66 -14.24 6.02
C THR A 379 17.86 -13.24 7.13
N PHE A 380 18.22 -12.01 6.77
CA PHE A 380 18.31 -10.89 7.69
C PHE A 380 17.17 -9.90 7.42
N LYS A 381 16.61 -9.36 8.50
CA LYS A 381 15.76 -8.17 8.45
C LYS A 381 16.59 -7.00 8.93
N ILE A 382 16.85 -6.03 8.05
CA ILE A 382 17.75 -4.92 8.31
C ILE A 382 17.07 -3.56 8.13
N VAL A 383 17.58 -2.53 8.77
CA VAL A 383 17.32 -1.13 8.42
C VAL A 383 18.58 -0.61 7.71
N PRO A 384 18.51 -0.27 6.40
CA PRO A 384 19.66 0.22 5.67
C PRO A 384 20.19 1.53 6.25
N SER A 385 21.51 1.65 6.33
CA SER A 385 22.16 2.92 6.69
C SER A 385 22.15 3.86 5.49
N TYR A 386 21.42 4.97 5.60
CA TYR A 386 21.48 6.06 4.62
C TYR A 386 22.72 6.91 4.91
N ARG A 387 23.88 6.49 4.39
CA ARG A 387 24.98 7.43 4.13
C ARG A 387 25.10 7.66 2.63
N THR A 388 24.95 8.94 2.28
CA THR A 388 25.43 9.56 1.05
C THR A 388 26.79 8.99 0.69
N GLN A 389 26.93 8.53 -0.56
CA GLN A 389 28.24 8.26 -1.13
C GLN A 389 29.06 9.55 -1.05
N SER A 390 29.91 9.67 -0.05
CA SER A 390 31.07 10.55 -0.14
C SER A 390 31.91 9.97 -1.28
N SER A 391 31.85 10.64 -2.43
CA SER A 391 32.75 10.45 -3.56
C SER A 391 34.17 10.24 -3.03
N SER A 392 34.73 9.06 -3.31
CA SER A 392 36.15 8.79 -3.15
C SER A 392 36.90 9.78 -4.03
N CYS A 393 37.61 10.73 -3.41
CA CYS A 393 38.60 11.54 -4.08
C CYS A 393 39.73 10.62 -4.59
N GLU A 394 40.01 10.70 -5.90
CA GLU A 394 41.37 10.54 -6.42
C GLU A 394 42.17 11.82 -6.21
#